data_AF-A0A356JXV0-F1
#
_entry.id   AF-A0A356JXV0-F1
#
_cell.length_a   1.000
_cell.length_b   1.000
_cell.length_c   1.000
_cell.angle_alpha   90.00
_cell.angle_beta   90.00
_cell.angle_gamma   90.00
#
_symmetry.space_group_name_H-M   'P 1'
#
loop_
_entity.id
_entity.type
_entity.pdbx_description
1 polymer ?
#
loop_
_entity_poly.entity_id
_entity_poly.type
_entity_poly.pdbx_seq_one_letter_code
_entity_poly.pdbx_strand_id
1 'polypeptide(L)'
;MLLGLCSCGGTDAENPNNTSKNERLTEENIVGTYKSVGLFIRDEYQLNENTTFDSTKGNKGTYRLEDKNSIYVKAKNDAADIWTRKGKFYYVTDENHLTKVYNKDKEYELQPTFDKNGRSNQSFEAGEGDQYNYTEFFNLSLKADGTYTAEYKYFSKLTFSYETEENYEGNYTFENDILWLTFKETQYPMILDDGKLYFDIYEKVEE
;
A
#
# COMPACT_ATOMS: atom_id res chain seq x y z
N MET A 1 30.72 -28.86 -39.28
CA MET A 1 31.40 -28.47 -38.03
C MET A 1 31.69 -26.97 -38.13
N LEU A 2 31.45 -26.22 -37.04
CA LEU A 2 31.30 -24.75 -36.89
C LEU A 2 29.94 -24.21 -37.40
N LEU A 3 28.97 -23.86 -36.52
CA LEU A 3 28.85 -22.67 -35.62
C LEU A 3 28.86 -21.37 -36.44
N GLY A 4 27.93 -20.41 -36.39
CA GLY A 4 26.78 -20.09 -35.55
C GLY A 4 26.55 -18.57 -35.67
N LEU A 5 25.31 -18.08 -35.48
CA LEU A 5 24.90 -16.79 -34.86
C LEU A 5 23.55 -16.31 -35.41
N CYS A 6 22.54 -16.38 -34.54
CA CYS A 6 21.33 -15.56 -34.60
C CYS A 6 21.61 -14.19 -33.97
N SER A 7 21.01 -13.13 -34.50
CA SER A 7 20.52 -11.99 -33.72
C SER A 7 19.55 -11.16 -34.57
N CYS A 8 18.25 -11.35 -34.35
CA CYS A 8 17.22 -10.37 -34.74
C CYS A 8 16.85 -9.61 -33.47
N GLY A 9 17.49 -8.47 -33.23
CA GLY A 9 17.08 -7.53 -32.21
C GLY A 9 15.83 -6.80 -32.67
N GLY A 10 14.72 -7.03 -31.98
CA GLY A 10 13.48 -6.29 -32.15
C GLY A 10 13.67 -4.83 -31.75
N THR A 11 13.20 -3.94 -32.61
CA THR A 11 13.07 -2.52 -32.35
C THR A 11 11.81 -2.27 -31.52
N ASP A 12 11.97 -1.98 -30.23
CA ASP A 12 10.93 -1.33 -29.44
C ASP A 12 10.91 0.16 -29.81
N ALA A 13 9.84 0.58 -30.49
CA ALA A 13 9.55 1.98 -30.74
C ALA A 13 9.04 2.61 -29.44
N GLU A 14 9.84 3.47 -28.83
CA GLU A 14 9.48 4.28 -27.68
C GLU A 14 8.33 5.24 -28.03
N ASN A 15 7.25 5.19 -27.24
CA ASN A 15 6.20 6.19 -27.22
C ASN A 15 6.59 7.29 -26.21
N PRO A 16 6.79 8.56 -26.63
CA PRO A 16 7.49 9.58 -25.82
C PRO A 16 6.66 10.21 -24.68
N ASN A 17 5.49 9.66 -24.32
CA ASN A 17 4.57 10.27 -23.35
C ASN A 17 4.29 9.43 -22.09
N ASN A 18 5.19 8.53 -21.69
CA ASN A 18 5.08 7.83 -20.41
C ASN A 18 6.37 7.98 -19.59
N THR A 19 6.58 9.19 -19.05
CA THR A 19 7.72 9.51 -18.17
C THR A 19 7.46 9.03 -16.75
N SER A 20 7.24 7.73 -16.60
CA SER A 20 7.48 7.00 -15.37
C SER A 20 8.41 5.86 -15.77
N LYS A 21 9.69 6.19 -15.97
CA LYS A 21 10.70 5.14 -16.00
C LYS A 21 10.61 4.46 -14.64
N ASN A 22 10.43 3.15 -14.64
CA ASN A 22 10.62 2.29 -13.47
C ASN A 22 12.10 2.37 -13.04
N GLU A 23 12.53 3.54 -12.55
CA GLU A 23 13.86 3.74 -12.02
C GLU A 23 13.98 2.93 -10.74
N ARG A 24 15.04 2.13 -10.69
CA ARG A 24 15.38 1.34 -9.52
C ARG A 24 15.63 2.28 -8.35
N LEU A 25 15.23 1.86 -7.16
CA LEU A 25 15.54 2.57 -5.94
C LEU A 25 17.06 2.55 -5.69
N THR A 26 17.56 3.68 -5.22
CA THR A 26 18.94 3.92 -4.81
C THR A 26 18.89 4.69 -3.50
N GLU A 27 19.96 4.63 -2.70
CA GLU A 27 19.99 5.35 -1.41
C GLU A 27 19.75 6.85 -1.58
N GLU A 28 20.25 7.43 -2.68
CA GLU A 28 20.06 8.85 -2.98
C GLU A 28 18.61 9.19 -3.35
N ASN A 29 17.91 8.32 -4.09
CA ASN A 29 16.56 8.63 -4.57
C ASN A 29 15.43 8.27 -3.58
N ILE A 30 15.73 7.56 -2.49
CA ILE A 30 14.75 7.25 -1.43
C ILE A 30 14.75 8.28 -0.29
N VAL A 31 15.70 9.20 -0.24
CA VAL A 31 15.68 10.32 0.71
C VAL A 31 14.53 11.27 0.37
N GLY A 32 13.77 11.71 1.38
CA GLY A 32 12.68 12.67 1.21
C GLY A 32 11.50 12.44 2.15
N THR A 33 10.45 13.23 1.97
CA THR A 33 9.21 13.14 2.73
C THR A 33 8.22 12.17 2.08
N TYR A 34 7.64 11.30 2.89
CA TYR A 34 6.64 10.31 2.49
C TYR A 34 5.35 10.54 3.26
N LYS A 35 4.28 10.86 2.54
CA LYS A 35 2.96 11.13 3.11
C LYS A 35 2.07 9.92 2.99
N SER A 36 1.35 9.60 4.07
CA SER A 36 0.26 8.64 3.99
C SER A 36 -0.87 9.22 3.13
N VAL A 37 -1.27 8.48 2.11
CA VAL A 37 -2.34 8.84 1.16
C VAL A 37 -3.46 7.80 1.13
N GLY A 38 -3.33 6.70 1.88
CA GLY A 38 -4.40 5.72 2.06
C GLY A 38 -5.62 6.29 2.80
N LEU A 39 -6.76 5.61 2.70
CA LEU A 39 -8.01 6.03 3.34
C LEU A 39 -7.86 6.12 4.87
N PHE A 40 -7.14 5.15 5.46
CA PHE A 40 -6.83 5.11 6.88
C PHE A 40 -5.51 5.85 7.13
N ILE A 41 -5.60 7.17 7.30
CA ILE A 41 -4.42 8.06 7.35
C ILE A 41 -3.45 7.62 8.45
N ARG A 42 -2.21 7.37 8.06
CA ARG A 42 -1.08 7.03 8.93
C ARG A 42 -0.12 8.21 9.09
N ASP A 43 0.99 7.95 9.77
CA ASP A 43 2.02 8.96 10.04
C ASP A 43 2.74 9.38 8.74
N GLU A 44 3.31 10.59 8.71
CA GLU A 44 4.24 11.04 7.66
C GLU A 44 5.68 10.79 8.11
N TYR A 45 6.55 10.41 7.18
CA TYR A 45 7.95 10.06 7.45
C TYR A 45 8.89 10.93 6.63
N GLN A 46 9.97 11.37 7.26
CA GLN A 46 11.13 11.96 6.61
C GLN A 46 12.27 10.94 6.61
N LEU A 47 12.64 10.42 5.44
CA LEU A 47 13.85 9.61 5.27
C LEU A 47 15.04 10.54 5.04
N ASN A 48 16.04 10.47 5.91
CA ASN A 48 17.23 11.35 5.90
C ASN A 48 18.43 10.67 5.23
N GLU A 49 19.37 11.43 4.64
CA GLU A 49 20.56 10.91 3.93
C GLU A 49 21.44 9.95 4.74
N ASN A 50 21.42 10.07 6.07
CA ASN A 50 22.22 9.26 6.99
C ASN A 50 21.55 7.92 7.38
N THR A 51 20.58 7.43 6.58
CA THR A 51 19.80 6.19 6.82
C THR A 51 18.90 6.20 8.05
N THR A 52 18.63 7.37 8.65
CA THR A 52 17.66 7.52 9.75
C THR A 52 16.35 8.09 9.26
N PHE A 53 15.26 7.84 9.97
CA PHE A 53 13.99 8.52 9.73
C PHE A 53 13.43 9.17 10.99
N ASP A 54 12.62 10.20 10.76
CA ASP A 54 11.78 10.85 11.74
C ASP A 54 10.33 10.82 11.25
N SER A 55 9.37 10.61 12.14
CA SER A 55 7.95 10.64 11.80
C SER A 55 7.22 11.81 12.47
N THR A 56 6.08 12.24 11.92
CA THR A 56 5.31 13.36 12.50
C THR A 56 4.68 13.04 13.86
N LYS A 57 4.45 11.76 14.19
CA LYS A 57 4.07 11.33 15.55
C LYS A 57 5.26 11.10 16.48
N GLY A 58 6.48 11.41 16.05
CA GLY A 58 7.70 11.37 16.87
C GLY A 58 8.39 10.02 16.94
N ASN A 59 7.99 9.04 16.12
CA ASN A 59 8.73 7.79 15.98
C ASN A 59 10.05 8.07 15.25
N LYS A 60 11.09 7.35 15.66
CA LYS A 60 12.42 7.44 15.06
C LYS A 60 12.96 6.04 14.82
N GLY A 61 13.76 5.92 13.78
CA GLY A 61 14.37 4.65 13.44
C GLY A 61 15.37 4.76 12.31
N THR A 62 15.61 3.61 11.69
CA THR A 62 16.53 3.48 10.56
C THR A 62 15.80 2.88 9.37
N TYR A 63 16.27 3.18 8.18
CA TYR A 63 15.81 2.54 6.96
C TYR A 63 17.00 2.03 6.15
N ARG A 64 16.75 1.11 5.24
CA ARG A 64 17.71 0.63 4.23
C ARG A 64 16.97 0.14 3.01
N LEU A 65 17.65 0.06 1.87
CA LEU A 65 17.12 -0.70 0.74
C LEU A 65 17.03 -2.18 1.11
N GLU A 66 15.87 -2.77 0.87
CA GLU A 66 15.69 -4.21 0.93
C GLU A 66 16.05 -4.83 -0.42
N ASP A 67 15.54 -4.23 -1.49
CA ASP A 67 15.86 -4.58 -2.86
C ASP A 67 15.75 -3.36 -3.79
N LYS A 68 15.74 -3.60 -5.11
CA LYS A 68 15.67 -2.55 -6.14
C LYS A 68 14.35 -1.76 -6.17
N ASN A 69 13.31 -2.20 -5.46
CA ASN A 69 11.95 -1.67 -5.43
C ASN A 69 11.40 -1.46 -4.02
N SER A 70 12.08 -1.96 -2.98
CA SER A 70 11.56 -1.97 -1.61
C SER A 70 12.50 -1.35 -0.59
N ILE A 71 11.93 -0.66 0.38
CA ILE A 71 12.62 -0.03 1.51
C ILE A 71 12.23 -0.77 2.79
N TYR A 72 13.22 -1.22 3.55
CA TYR A 72 13.02 -1.74 4.90
C TYR A 72 13.07 -0.58 5.89
N VAL A 73 12.01 -0.37 6.66
CA VAL A 73 11.87 0.73 7.63
C VAL A 73 11.64 0.13 9.02
N LYS A 74 12.49 0.49 9.99
CA LYS A 74 12.42 -0.07 11.34
C LYS A 74 12.52 1.00 12.41
N ALA A 75 11.43 1.20 13.16
CA ALA A 75 11.44 2.03 14.36
C ALA A 75 12.20 1.31 15.50
N LYS A 76 12.74 2.10 16.44
CA LYS A 76 13.64 1.60 17.49
C LYS A 76 13.07 0.47 18.37
N ASN A 77 11.75 0.43 18.56
CA ASN A 77 11.07 -0.53 19.45
C ASN A 77 9.78 -1.09 18.82
N ASP A 78 9.73 -1.18 17.50
CA ASP A 78 8.54 -1.61 16.77
C ASP A 78 8.90 -2.71 15.76
N ALA A 79 7.88 -3.36 15.21
CA ALA A 79 8.02 -4.21 14.06
C ALA A 79 8.60 -3.43 12.87
N ALA A 80 9.28 -4.14 11.98
CA ALA A 80 9.73 -3.54 10.74
C ALA A 80 8.63 -3.56 9.69
N ASP A 81 8.57 -2.48 8.93
CA ASP A 81 7.74 -2.35 7.73
C ASP A 81 8.61 -2.51 6.48
N ILE A 82 8.02 -3.04 5.41
CA ILE A 82 8.57 -3.10 4.06
C ILE A 82 7.69 -2.25 3.16
N TRP A 83 8.29 -1.23 2.55
CA TRP A 83 7.62 -0.29 1.67
C TRP A 83 7.97 -0.63 0.24
N THR A 84 7.02 -1.18 -0.51
CA THR A 84 7.25 -1.65 -1.88
C THR A 84 6.71 -0.65 -2.88
N ARG A 85 7.58 -0.17 -3.78
CA ARG A 85 7.22 0.82 -4.81
C ARG A 85 6.36 0.19 -5.91
N LYS A 86 5.25 0.83 -6.24
CA LYS A 86 4.41 0.56 -7.41
C LYS A 86 4.03 1.89 -8.08
N GLY A 87 4.74 2.23 -9.16
CA GLY A 87 4.62 3.53 -9.81
C GLY A 87 5.09 4.67 -8.90
N LYS A 88 4.19 5.61 -8.60
CA LYS A 88 4.45 6.74 -7.68
C LYS A 88 4.16 6.42 -6.21
N PHE A 89 3.48 5.31 -5.95
CA PHE A 89 3.06 4.90 -4.61
C PHE A 89 3.98 3.85 -4.01
N TYR A 90 3.90 3.73 -2.69
CA TYR A 90 4.49 2.67 -1.91
C TYR A 90 3.37 2.03 -1.08
N TYR A 91 3.16 0.73 -1.22
CA TYR A 91 2.33 0.01 -0.25
C TYR A 91 3.20 -0.55 0.86
N VAL A 92 2.64 -0.59 2.07
CA VAL A 92 3.33 -1.02 3.28
C VAL A 92 2.84 -2.40 3.70
N THR A 93 3.78 -3.24 4.08
CA THR A 93 3.52 -4.50 4.78
C THR A 93 4.42 -4.63 5.99
N ASP A 94 4.04 -5.41 6.99
CA ASP A 94 5.00 -5.87 7.99
C ASP A 94 6.07 -6.80 7.38
N GLU A 95 7.10 -7.14 8.15
CA GLU A 95 8.18 -8.06 7.76
C GLU A 95 7.68 -9.47 7.36
N ASN A 96 6.47 -9.85 7.76
CA ASN A 96 5.86 -11.13 7.41
C ASN A 96 4.89 -11.03 6.22
N HIS A 97 4.62 -9.83 5.70
CA HIS A 97 3.65 -9.55 4.64
C HIS A 97 2.20 -9.95 4.96
N LEU A 98 1.79 -9.82 6.22
CA LEU A 98 0.49 -10.28 6.73
C LEU A 98 -0.43 -9.16 7.20
N THR A 99 0.10 -7.99 7.57
CA THR A 99 -0.72 -6.85 8.04
C THR A 99 -0.99 -5.87 6.90
N LYS A 100 -1.96 -4.96 7.12
CA LYS A 100 -2.26 -3.82 6.23
C LYS A 100 -2.69 -4.22 4.80
N VAL A 101 -3.30 -5.41 4.67
CA VAL A 101 -3.68 -6.03 3.40
C VAL A 101 -5.01 -6.78 3.48
N TYR A 102 -5.80 -6.69 2.41
CA TYR A 102 -6.96 -7.55 2.18
C TYR A 102 -6.56 -8.73 1.28
N ASN A 103 -6.55 -9.93 1.86
CA ASN A 103 -6.09 -11.14 1.17
C ASN A 103 -7.22 -11.90 0.47
N LYS A 104 -8.37 -12.03 1.12
CA LYS A 104 -9.48 -12.86 0.69
C LYS A 104 -10.81 -12.23 1.08
N ASP A 105 -11.83 -12.46 0.26
CA ASP A 105 -13.18 -12.06 0.61
C ASP A 105 -13.77 -12.93 1.72
N LYS A 106 -14.69 -12.35 2.50
CA LYS A 106 -15.27 -12.98 3.69
C LYS A 106 -16.26 -14.09 3.37
N GLU A 107 -16.90 -14.07 2.20
CA GLU A 107 -18.01 -14.97 1.89
C GLU A 107 -17.51 -16.25 1.22
N TYR A 108 -16.57 -16.11 0.27
CA TYR A 108 -16.11 -17.20 -0.58
C TYR A 108 -14.60 -17.46 -0.52
N GLU A 109 -13.86 -16.72 0.30
CA GLU A 109 -12.40 -16.84 0.46
C GLU A 109 -11.59 -16.67 -0.84
N LEU A 110 -12.15 -15.94 -1.81
CA LEU A 110 -11.53 -15.62 -3.08
C LEU A 110 -10.61 -14.41 -2.94
N GLN A 111 -9.56 -14.39 -3.74
CA GLN A 111 -8.73 -13.18 -3.89
C GLN A 111 -9.57 -12.00 -4.38
N PRO A 112 -9.17 -10.75 -4.09
CA PRO A 112 -9.71 -9.56 -4.74
C PRO A 112 -9.77 -9.72 -6.26
N THR A 113 -10.96 -9.55 -6.81
CA THR A 113 -11.24 -9.64 -8.24
C THR A 113 -12.15 -8.52 -8.68
N PHE A 114 -11.95 -8.08 -9.92
CA PHE A 114 -12.71 -7.03 -10.57
C PHE A 114 -13.16 -7.51 -11.95
N ASP A 115 -14.38 -7.18 -12.33
CA ASP A 115 -14.89 -7.43 -13.66
C ASP A 115 -14.25 -6.50 -14.70
N LYS A 116 -14.61 -6.67 -15.98
CA LYS A 116 -14.11 -5.85 -17.09
C LYS A 116 -14.40 -4.34 -16.95
N ASN A 117 -15.33 -3.95 -16.09
CA ASN A 117 -15.69 -2.56 -15.81
C ASN A 117 -15.08 -2.06 -14.49
N GLY A 118 -14.15 -2.83 -13.89
CA GLY A 118 -13.54 -2.52 -12.61
C GLY A 118 -14.49 -2.66 -11.43
N ARG A 119 -15.54 -3.49 -11.52
CA ARG A 119 -16.52 -3.71 -10.44
C ARG A 119 -16.25 -5.00 -9.68
N SER A 120 -16.50 -4.96 -8.38
CA SER A 120 -16.44 -6.10 -7.46
C SER A 120 -17.70 -6.13 -6.59
N ASN A 121 -18.04 -7.30 -6.07
CA ASN A 121 -19.10 -7.48 -5.08
C ASN A 121 -18.56 -8.19 -3.81
N GLN A 122 -17.25 -8.03 -3.55
CA GLN A 122 -16.55 -8.70 -2.46
C GLN A 122 -16.49 -7.83 -1.21
N SER A 123 -16.44 -8.49 -0.06
CA SER A 123 -16.20 -7.85 1.23
C SER A 123 -14.96 -8.46 1.87
N PHE A 124 -14.17 -7.64 2.54
CA PHE A 124 -12.86 -7.98 3.07
C PHE A 124 -12.76 -7.53 4.52
N GLU A 125 -11.97 -8.28 5.28
CA GLU A 125 -11.56 -7.93 6.63
C GLU A 125 -10.05 -8.07 6.71
N ALA A 126 -9.40 -7.09 7.33
CA ALA A 126 -8.01 -7.15 7.73
C ALA A 126 -7.93 -6.74 9.20
N GLY A 127 -7.01 -7.36 9.92
CA GLY A 127 -6.77 -7.04 11.31
C GLY A 127 -5.28 -7.04 11.59
N GLU A 128 -4.87 -6.11 12.46
CA GLU A 128 -3.53 -6.12 13.03
C GLU A 128 -3.65 -6.59 14.48
N GLY A 129 -3.10 -7.78 14.73
CA GLY A 129 -3.24 -8.49 15.99
C GLY A 129 -1.90 -8.70 16.70
N ASP A 130 -1.86 -8.24 17.95
CA ASP A 130 -1.20 -8.88 19.09
C ASP A 130 0.14 -8.37 19.61
N GLN A 131 0.61 -7.18 19.22
CA GLN A 131 1.84 -6.65 19.83
C GLN A 131 1.63 -5.79 21.10
N TYR A 132 0.49 -5.11 21.31
CA TYR A 132 0.43 -4.07 22.36
C TYR A 132 -0.93 -3.84 23.05
N ASN A 133 -1.70 -4.88 23.45
CA ASN A 133 -3.03 -4.71 24.10
C ASN A 133 -4.10 -4.02 23.25
N TYR A 134 -3.90 -3.89 21.94
CA TYR A 134 -4.89 -3.34 21.02
C TYR A 134 -5.09 -4.27 19.84
N THR A 135 -6.24 -4.12 19.18
CA THR A 135 -6.51 -4.74 17.89
C THR A 135 -7.13 -3.69 16.97
N GLU A 136 -6.51 -3.50 15.80
CA GLU A 136 -7.10 -2.71 14.72
C GLU A 136 -7.88 -3.63 13.79
N PHE A 137 -9.06 -3.18 13.35
CA PHE A 137 -9.88 -3.86 12.37
C PHE A 137 -10.18 -2.92 11.22
N PHE A 138 -9.98 -3.40 10.00
CA PHE A 138 -10.28 -2.70 8.76
C PHE A 138 -11.25 -3.55 7.98
N ASN A 139 -12.43 -3.02 7.70
CA ASN A 139 -13.42 -3.67 6.84
C ASN A 139 -13.58 -2.87 5.55
N LEU A 140 -13.75 -3.56 4.44
CA LEU A 140 -14.08 -2.98 3.14
C LEU A 140 -15.17 -3.83 2.49
N SER A 141 -16.22 -3.21 1.97
CA SER A 141 -17.21 -3.88 1.13
C SER A 141 -17.37 -3.11 -0.16
N LEU A 142 -17.09 -3.77 -1.27
CA LEU A 142 -17.28 -3.25 -2.62
C LEU A 142 -18.61 -3.78 -3.16
N LYS A 143 -19.39 -2.92 -3.81
CA LYS A 143 -20.64 -3.29 -4.45
C LYS A 143 -20.52 -3.21 -5.97
N ALA A 144 -21.27 -4.07 -6.66
CA ALA A 144 -21.23 -4.17 -8.11
C ALA A 144 -21.65 -2.86 -8.84
N ASP A 145 -22.39 -1.99 -8.16
CA ASP A 145 -22.79 -0.67 -8.67
C ASP A 145 -21.66 0.38 -8.65
N GLY A 146 -20.51 0.05 -8.07
CA GLY A 146 -19.38 0.97 -7.94
C GLY A 146 -19.34 1.77 -6.65
N THR A 147 -20.19 1.43 -5.67
CA THR A 147 -20.14 2.03 -4.33
C THR A 147 -19.37 1.16 -3.34
N TYR A 148 -18.85 1.76 -2.27
CA TYR A 148 -18.20 1.03 -1.20
C TYR A 148 -18.64 1.51 0.18
N THR A 149 -18.43 0.64 1.17
CA THR A 149 -18.37 1.02 2.59
C THR A 149 -17.05 0.53 3.16
N ALA A 150 -16.38 1.35 3.95
CA ALA A 150 -15.19 0.95 4.70
C ALA A 150 -15.32 1.39 6.16
N GLU A 151 -14.71 0.62 7.05
CA GLU A 151 -14.75 0.85 8.48
C GLU A 151 -13.38 0.62 9.08
N TYR A 152 -12.98 1.49 9.99
CA TYR A 152 -11.82 1.33 10.84
C TYR A 152 -12.25 1.32 12.30
N LYS A 153 -11.83 0.29 13.04
CA LYS A 153 -12.08 0.14 14.47
C LYS A 153 -10.79 -0.09 15.22
N TYR A 154 -10.67 0.59 16.35
CA TYR A 154 -9.57 0.41 17.29
C TYR A 154 -10.13 -0.11 18.62
N PHE A 155 -9.79 -1.36 18.96
CA PHE A 155 -10.22 -2.02 20.20
C PHE A 155 -9.09 -2.07 21.22
N SER A 156 -9.34 -1.55 22.42
CA SER A 156 -8.45 -1.65 23.56
C SER A 156 -8.76 -2.90 24.37
N LYS A 157 -7.80 -3.84 24.40
CA LYS A 157 -7.85 -5.03 25.27
C LYS A 157 -7.66 -4.67 26.75
N LEU A 158 -7.11 -3.48 27.04
CA LEU A 158 -6.90 -3.01 28.42
C LEU A 158 -8.23 -2.57 29.06
N THR A 159 -9.05 -1.83 28.30
CA THR A 159 -10.35 -1.32 28.77
C THR A 159 -11.53 -2.15 28.28
N PHE A 160 -11.29 -3.13 27.40
CA PHE A 160 -12.30 -3.94 26.72
C PHE A 160 -13.36 -3.10 26.00
N SER A 161 -12.92 -2.03 25.31
CA SER A 161 -13.80 -1.10 24.59
C SER A 161 -13.21 -0.65 23.26
N TYR A 162 -14.07 -0.26 22.31
CA TYR A 162 -13.64 0.48 21.13
C TYR A 162 -13.32 1.93 21.52
N GLU A 163 -12.13 2.40 21.19
CA GLU A 163 -11.72 3.80 21.43
C GLU A 163 -11.89 4.66 20.17
N THR A 164 -11.92 4.05 18.98
CA THR A 164 -12.14 4.75 17.71
C THR A 164 -12.95 3.88 16.78
N GLU A 165 -13.93 4.49 16.12
CA GLU A 165 -14.71 3.91 15.05
C GLU A 165 -14.92 4.97 13.97
N GLU A 166 -14.40 4.71 12.78
CA GLU A 166 -14.53 5.59 11.62
C GLU A 166 -15.22 4.82 10.50
N ASN A 167 -16.22 5.47 9.90
CA ASN A 167 -17.02 4.89 8.82
C ASN A 167 -16.91 5.76 7.57
N TYR A 168 -16.71 5.10 6.44
CA TYR A 168 -16.50 5.70 5.15
C TYR A 168 -17.48 5.09 4.15
N GLU A 169 -18.10 5.92 3.33
CA GLU A 169 -18.93 5.49 2.22
C GLU A 169 -18.68 6.39 1.01
N GLY A 170 -18.76 5.81 -0.18
CA GLY A 170 -18.50 6.56 -1.39
C GLY A 170 -18.54 5.69 -2.64
N ASN A 171 -17.89 6.19 -3.70
CA ASN A 171 -17.74 5.49 -4.96
C ASN A 171 -16.30 5.02 -5.13
N TYR A 172 -16.11 3.97 -5.93
CA TYR A 172 -14.79 3.50 -6.32
C TYR A 172 -14.66 3.31 -7.82
N THR A 173 -13.42 3.40 -8.27
CA THR A 173 -12.97 3.06 -9.62
C THR A 173 -11.73 2.18 -9.52
N PHE A 174 -11.57 1.24 -10.45
CA PHE A 174 -10.41 0.36 -10.49
C PHE A 174 -9.72 0.48 -11.85
N GLU A 175 -8.48 0.96 -11.84
CA GLU A 175 -7.68 1.22 -13.05
C GLU A 175 -6.21 0.94 -12.77
N ASN A 176 -5.53 0.26 -13.71
CA ASN A 176 -4.09 -0.02 -13.64
C ASN A 176 -3.63 -0.63 -12.31
N ASP A 177 -4.35 -1.63 -11.81
CA ASP A 177 -4.11 -2.29 -10.53
C ASP A 177 -4.25 -1.37 -9.29
N ILE A 178 -4.93 -0.23 -9.43
CA ILE A 178 -5.22 0.69 -8.32
C ILE A 178 -6.73 0.82 -8.14
N LEU A 179 -7.20 0.50 -6.94
CA LEU A 179 -8.55 0.80 -6.49
C LEU A 179 -8.56 2.20 -5.86
N TRP A 180 -9.25 3.13 -6.48
CA TRP A 180 -9.42 4.48 -5.96
C TRP A 180 -10.75 4.60 -5.24
N LEU A 181 -10.70 4.83 -3.93
CA LEU A 181 -11.88 5.13 -3.11
C LEU A 181 -12.09 6.64 -3.05
N THR A 182 -13.28 7.12 -3.40
CA THR A 182 -13.62 8.54 -3.32
C THR A 182 -14.45 8.81 -2.08
N PHE A 183 -13.93 9.62 -1.15
CA PHE A 183 -14.64 10.10 0.04
C PHE A 183 -14.47 11.61 0.19
N LYS A 184 -15.58 12.34 0.37
CA LYS A 184 -15.61 13.81 0.48
C LYS A 184 -14.73 14.51 -0.57
N GLU A 185 -14.92 14.14 -1.84
CA GLU A 185 -14.20 14.68 -3.01
C GLU A 185 -12.70 14.35 -3.07
N THR A 186 -12.15 13.59 -2.11
CA THR A 186 -10.76 13.13 -2.10
C THR A 186 -10.67 11.68 -2.56
N GLN A 187 -9.62 11.36 -3.32
CA GLN A 187 -9.35 10.00 -3.78
C GLN A 187 -8.24 9.35 -2.95
N TYR A 188 -8.48 8.12 -2.53
CA TYR A 188 -7.57 7.33 -1.70
C TYR A 188 -7.23 6.03 -2.44
N PRO A 189 -5.95 5.82 -2.83
CA PRO A 189 -5.54 4.61 -3.52
C PRO A 189 -5.45 3.41 -2.58
N MET A 190 -5.75 2.24 -3.11
CA MET A 190 -5.36 0.93 -2.62
C MET A 190 -4.75 0.16 -3.79
N ILE A 191 -3.69 -0.61 -3.54
CA ILE A 191 -2.89 -1.23 -4.60
C ILE A 191 -3.21 -2.72 -4.67
N LEU A 192 -3.62 -3.21 -5.84
CA LEU A 192 -3.73 -4.63 -6.13
C LEU A 192 -2.36 -5.15 -6.59
N ASP A 193 -1.75 -6.03 -5.83
CA ASP A 193 -0.52 -6.72 -6.22
C ASP A 193 -0.55 -8.17 -5.74
N ASP A 194 -0.11 -9.10 -6.58
CA ASP A 194 -0.12 -10.54 -6.29
C ASP A 194 -1.45 -11.07 -5.73
N GLY A 195 -2.57 -10.59 -6.28
CA GLY A 195 -3.92 -10.99 -5.85
C GLY A 195 -4.25 -10.57 -4.42
N LYS A 196 -3.63 -9.50 -3.90
CA LYS A 196 -3.88 -8.90 -2.60
C LYS A 196 -4.09 -7.39 -2.74
N LEU A 197 -4.96 -6.82 -1.92
CA LEU A 197 -5.29 -5.40 -1.96
C LEU A 197 -4.71 -4.68 -0.73
N TYR A 198 -3.65 -3.92 -0.94
CA TYR A 198 -2.93 -3.19 0.11
C TYR A 198 -3.53 -1.80 0.31
N PHE A 199 -3.70 -1.38 1.56
CA PHE A 199 -4.40 -0.14 1.90
C PHE A 199 -3.59 0.88 2.71
N ASP A 200 -2.45 0.48 3.27
CA ASP A 200 -1.51 1.43 3.87
C ASP A 200 -0.54 1.93 2.78
N ILE A 201 -0.86 3.10 2.23
CA ILE A 201 -0.23 3.64 1.02
C ILE A 201 0.46 4.97 1.33
N TYR A 202 1.69 5.09 0.85
CA TYR A 202 2.51 6.28 0.89
C TYR A 202 2.82 6.84 -0.50
N GLU A 203 2.95 8.15 -0.58
CA GLU A 203 3.47 8.87 -1.75
C GLU A 203 4.67 9.71 -1.32
N LYS A 204 5.76 9.65 -2.09
CA LYS A 204 6.90 10.54 -1.87
C LYS A 204 6.53 11.93 -2.40
N VAL A 205 6.72 12.96 -1.58
CA VAL A 205 6.52 14.35 -1.99
C VAL A 205 7.68 14.76 -2.90
N GLU A 206 7.35 15.24 -4.10
CA GLU A 206 8.33 15.87 -4.98
C GLU A 206 8.62 17.30 -4.48
N GLU A 207 9.91 17.63 -4.31
CA GLU A 207 10.38 18.98 -3.96
C GLU A 207 10.62 19.86 -5.20
#